data_AF-A0A8H4F895-F1
#
_entry.id   AF-A0A8H4F895-F1
#
_cell.length_a   1.000
_cell.length_b   1.000
_cell.length_c   1.000
_cell.angle_alpha   90.00
_cell.angle_beta   90.00
_cell.angle_gamma   90.00
#
_symmetry.space_group_name_H-M   'P 1'
#
loop_
_entity.id
_entity.type
_entity.pdbx_description
1 polymer ?
#
loop_
_entity_poly.entity_id
_entity_poly.type
_entity_poly.pdbx_seq_one_letter_code
_entity_poly.pdbx_strand_id
1 'polypeptide(L)'
;MDDDGKSEGFNMKEVLKREKLEKKKKGKKSKKNADLGEDDFEINVSDPRFSAVQESHHFAIDPTNPQFKKTKSMQKLLNARQTKMKETTETVNDEWKKEKKAKSDSTSTSAQDKASKSSLQSLVASVKRKANLDKSNSGKRQKK
;
A
#
# COMPACT_ATOMS: atom_id res chain seq x y z
N MET A 1 -42.35 -27.54 -18.16
CA MET A 1 -41.01 -27.63 -17.56
C MET A 1 -40.41 -26.25 -17.69
N ASP A 2 -40.77 -25.38 -16.75
CA ASP A 2 -40.32 -23.99 -16.70
C ASP A 2 -38.87 -23.97 -16.22
N ASP A 3 -37.94 -24.01 -17.17
CA ASP A 3 -36.53 -23.71 -16.94
C ASP A 3 -36.43 -22.21 -16.67
N ASP A 4 -36.52 -21.84 -15.39
CA ASP A 4 -36.19 -20.52 -14.86
C ASP A 4 -34.68 -20.26 -15.08
N GLY A 5 -34.31 -20.02 -16.33
CA GLY A 5 -32.96 -19.71 -16.80
C GLY A 5 -32.45 -18.38 -16.28
N LYS A 6 -32.27 -18.25 -14.95
CA LYS A 6 -31.31 -17.32 -14.38
C LYS A 6 -29.94 -17.87 -14.77
N SER A 7 -29.41 -17.39 -15.90
CA SER A 7 -28.03 -17.64 -16.29
C SER A 7 -27.12 -17.37 -15.08
N GLU A 8 -26.51 -18.41 -14.51
CA GLU A 8 -25.48 -18.34 -13.45
C GLU A 8 -24.16 -17.76 -14.00
N GLY A 9 -24.26 -16.72 -14.83
CA GLY A 9 -23.15 -16.05 -15.45
C GLY A 9 -22.48 -15.09 -14.47
N PHE A 10 -21.17 -14.99 -14.57
CA PHE A 10 -20.40 -14.05 -13.76
C PHE A 10 -20.68 -12.60 -14.17
N ASN A 11 -21.34 -11.83 -13.28
CA ASN A 11 -21.58 -10.40 -13.49
C ASN A 11 -20.69 -9.54 -12.56
N MET A 12 -19.65 -8.93 -13.14
CA MET A 12 -18.74 -8.03 -12.41
C MET A 12 -19.46 -6.89 -11.67
N LYS A 13 -20.58 -6.39 -12.20
CA LYS A 13 -21.33 -5.30 -11.54
C LYS A 13 -22.01 -5.77 -10.26
N GLU A 14 -22.48 -7.01 -10.22
CA GLU A 14 -23.12 -7.61 -9.05
C GLU A 14 -22.11 -7.90 -7.95
N VAL A 15 -20.96 -8.48 -8.32
CA VAL A 15 -19.83 -8.70 -7.39
C VAL A 15 -19.43 -7.38 -6.70
N LEU A 16 -19.23 -6.31 -7.49
CA LEU A 16 -18.86 -5.01 -6.93
C LEU A 16 -19.95 -4.39 -6.04
N LYS A 17 -21.23 -4.59 -6.36
CA LYS A 17 -22.34 -4.11 -5.52
C LYS A 17 -22.37 -4.88 -4.20
N ARG A 18 -22.26 -6.20 -4.27
CA ARG A 18 -22.24 -7.10 -3.12
C ARG A 18 -21.13 -6.74 -2.14
N GLU A 19 -19.88 -6.67 -2.61
CA GLU A 19 -18.73 -6.35 -1.76
C GLU A 19 -18.84 -4.96 -1.10
N LYS A 20 -19.39 -3.96 -1.83
CA LYS A 20 -19.63 -2.62 -1.26
C LYS A 20 -20.67 -2.67 -0.16
N LEU A 21 -21.71 -3.48 -0.29
CA LEU A 21 -22.74 -3.68 0.73
C LEU A 21 -22.16 -4.42 1.94
N GLU A 22 -21.35 -5.45 1.74
CA GLU A 22 -20.66 -6.17 2.82
C GLU A 22 -19.74 -5.27 3.64
N LYS A 23 -18.96 -4.40 2.99
CA LYS A 23 -18.14 -3.39 3.69
C LYS A 23 -18.99 -2.43 4.55
N LYS A 24 -20.23 -2.13 4.14
CA LYS A 24 -21.17 -1.25 4.88
C LYS A 24 -21.95 -1.98 5.98
N LYS A 25 -22.12 -3.30 5.92
CA LYS A 25 -22.84 -4.11 6.94
C LYS A 25 -22.18 -4.03 8.32
N LYS A 26 -20.86 -3.81 8.38
CA LYS A 26 -20.13 -3.57 9.64
C LYS A 26 -20.61 -2.31 10.40
N GLY A 27 -21.49 -1.49 9.82
CA GLY A 27 -22.01 -0.24 10.37
C GLY A 27 -23.54 -0.07 10.51
N LYS A 28 -24.34 -1.14 10.69
CA LYS A 28 -25.81 -1.12 11.05
C LYS A 28 -26.90 -1.09 9.95
N LYS A 29 -26.66 -1.56 8.70
CA LYS A 29 -27.78 -1.77 7.73
C LYS A 29 -27.65 -3.10 6.97
N SER A 30 -28.13 -4.20 7.55
CA SER A 30 -27.95 -5.57 7.02
C SER A 30 -29.11 -6.13 6.19
N LYS A 31 -30.31 -5.53 6.16
CA LYS A 31 -31.52 -6.17 5.63
C LYS A 31 -31.59 -6.40 4.10
N LYS A 32 -30.72 -5.82 3.27
CA LYS A 32 -30.77 -5.97 1.79
C LYS A 32 -29.82 -7.02 1.19
N ASN A 33 -29.16 -7.83 2.01
CA ASN A 33 -28.12 -8.73 1.52
C ASN A 33 -28.52 -10.21 1.43
N ALA A 34 -29.68 -10.59 1.96
CA ALA A 34 -30.14 -11.98 1.89
C ALA A 34 -30.42 -12.44 0.44
N ASP A 35 -30.61 -11.48 -0.47
CA ASP A 35 -31.01 -11.73 -1.86
C ASP A 35 -29.84 -11.98 -2.83
N LEU A 36 -28.58 -11.73 -2.42
CA LEU A 36 -27.44 -11.78 -3.33
C LEU A 36 -26.61 -13.09 -3.24
N GLY A 37 -27.05 -14.10 -2.49
CA GLY A 37 -26.32 -15.36 -2.26
C GLY A 37 -25.20 -15.25 -1.22
N GLU A 38 -24.34 -16.25 -1.05
CA GLU A 38 -23.05 -16.16 -0.33
C GLU A 38 -21.90 -16.07 -1.34
N ASP A 39 -20.80 -15.38 -1.00
CA ASP A 39 -19.62 -15.25 -1.89
C ASP A 39 -18.42 -15.96 -1.24
N ASP A 40 -18.31 -17.24 -1.58
CA ASP A 40 -17.30 -18.15 -1.05
C ASP A 40 -16.05 -18.26 -1.94
N PHE A 41 -15.98 -17.47 -3.01
CA PHE A 41 -14.88 -17.56 -3.96
C PHE A 41 -13.59 -16.94 -3.39
N GLU A 42 -12.53 -17.75 -3.32
CA GLU A 42 -11.20 -17.30 -2.92
C GLU A 42 -10.12 -17.68 -3.92
N ILE A 43 -9.29 -16.71 -4.30
CA ILE A 43 -8.14 -16.98 -5.16
C ILE A 43 -6.98 -17.60 -4.36
N ASN A 44 -6.31 -18.57 -4.99
CA ASN A 44 -5.02 -19.09 -4.53
C ASN A 44 -3.89 -18.23 -5.08
N VAL A 45 -3.22 -17.47 -4.21
CA VAL A 45 -2.15 -16.55 -4.62
C VAL A 45 -0.81 -17.27 -4.86
N SER A 46 -0.68 -18.51 -4.40
CA SER A 46 0.49 -19.35 -4.64
C SER A 46 0.41 -20.11 -5.97
N ASP A 47 -0.67 -19.94 -6.75
CA ASP A 47 -0.81 -20.56 -8.06
C ASP A 47 0.24 -19.96 -9.03
N PRO A 48 1.03 -20.80 -9.73
CA PRO A 48 2.05 -20.35 -10.68
C PRO A 48 1.53 -19.40 -11.76
N ARG A 49 0.24 -19.47 -12.11
CA ARG A 49 -0.37 -18.55 -13.09
C ARG A 49 -0.35 -17.09 -12.65
N PHE A 50 -0.27 -16.81 -11.34
CA PHE A 50 -0.18 -15.45 -10.80
C PHE A 50 1.25 -14.99 -10.49
N SER A 51 2.27 -15.84 -10.73
CA SER A 51 3.69 -15.52 -10.48
C SER A 51 4.11 -14.22 -11.19
N ALA A 52 3.80 -14.12 -12.48
CA ALA A 52 4.16 -12.98 -13.32
C ALA A 52 3.60 -11.65 -12.78
N VAL A 53 2.40 -11.65 -12.19
CA VAL A 53 1.77 -10.45 -11.62
C VAL A 53 2.44 -10.01 -10.32
N GLN A 54 3.03 -10.95 -9.58
CA GLN A 54 3.71 -10.67 -8.32
C GLN A 54 5.15 -10.20 -8.55
N GLU A 55 5.84 -10.81 -9.49
CA GLU A 55 7.29 -10.65 -9.69
C GLU A 55 7.63 -9.61 -10.75
N SER A 56 6.95 -9.64 -11.90
CA SER A 56 7.27 -8.76 -13.03
C SER A 56 6.58 -7.41 -12.91
N HIS A 57 7.31 -6.33 -13.20
CA HIS A 57 6.73 -4.99 -13.25
C HIS A 57 5.77 -4.80 -14.42
N HIS A 58 5.96 -5.51 -15.54
CA HIS A 58 5.12 -5.37 -16.73
C HIS A 58 3.66 -5.78 -16.50
N PHE A 59 3.43 -6.70 -15.55
CA PHE A 59 2.10 -7.19 -15.19
C PHE A 59 1.64 -6.66 -13.83
N ALA A 60 2.35 -5.66 -13.28
CA ALA A 60 2.01 -5.09 -11.99
C ALA A 60 0.67 -4.36 -12.03
N ILE A 61 -0.21 -4.70 -11.11
CA ILE A 61 -1.51 -4.05 -10.96
C ILE A 61 -1.31 -2.66 -10.34
N ASP A 62 -1.85 -1.64 -11.01
CA ASP A 62 -1.81 -0.25 -10.56
C ASP A 62 -3.17 0.18 -9.93
N PRO A 63 -3.22 0.44 -8.61
CA PRO A 63 -4.43 0.91 -7.94
C PRO A 63 -4.86 2.32 -8.33
N THR A 64 -4.00 3.12 -8.97
CA THR A 64 -4.29 4.48 -9.41
C THR A 64 -4.99 4.53 -10.76
N ASN A 65 -4.95 3.43 -11.53
CA ASN A 65 -5.62 3.33 -12.80
C ASN A 65 -7.15 3.33 -12.59
N PRO A 66 -7.93 4.19 -13.27
CA PRO A 66 -9.39 4.24 -13.12
C PRO A 66 -10.11 2.92 -13.51
N GLN A 67 -9.47 2.08 -14.31
CA GLN A 67 -10.02 0.77 -14.66
C GLN A 67 -9.88 -0.25 -13.53
N PHE A 68 -9.03 0.01 -12.53
CA PHE A 68 -8.84 -0.86 -11.37
C PHE A 68 -10.16 -1.06 -10.61
N LYS A 69 -10.57 -2.33 -10.48
CA LYS A 69 -11.74 -2.72 -9.67
C LYS A 69 -11.24 -3.32 -8.37
N LYS A 70 -11.57 -2.65 -7.26
CA LYS A 70 -11.13 -3.03 -5.90
C LYS A 70 -11.95 -4.21 -5.34
N THR A 71 -11.76 -5.40 -5.93
CA THR A 71 -12.38 -6.64 -5.47
C THR A 71 -11.59 -7.32 -4.34
N LYS A 72 -12.21 -8.22 -3.58
CA LYS A 72 -11.56 -9.02 -2.51
C LYS A 72 -10.36 -9.79 -3.06
N SER A 73 -10.52 -10.43 -4.22
CA SER A 73 -9.45 -11.16 -4.92
C SER A 73 -8.29 -10.24 -5.33
N MET A 74 -8.60 -9.09 -5.93
CA MET A 74 -7.59 -8.12 -6.36
C MET A 74 -6.78 -7.55 -5.17
N GLN A 75 -7.46 -7.30 -4.05
CA GLN A 75 -6.79 -6.89 -2.81
C GLN A 75 -5.87 -8.00 -2.26
N LYS A 76 -6.29 -9.27 -2.31
CA LYS A 76 -5.47 -10.41 -1.87
C LYS A 76 -4.17 -10.53 -2.69
N LEU A 77 -4.26 -10.34 -4.01
CA LEU A 77 -3.11 -10.39 -4.92
C LEU A 77 -2.13 -9.23 -4.69
N LEU A 78 -2.65 -8.01 -4.49
CA LEU A 78 -1.82 -6.84 -4.15
C LEU A 78 -1.10 -7.03 -2.81
N ASN A 79 -1.79 -7.57 -1.81
CA ASN A 79 -1.20 -7.83 -0.49
C ASN A 79 -0.06 -8.86 -0.59
N ALA A 80 -0.25 -9.95 -1.32
CA ALA A 80 0.80 -10.96 -1.49
C ALA A 80 2.03 -10.40 -2.22
N ARG A 81 1.84 -9.50 -3.20
CA ARG A 81 2.96 -8.79 -3.83
C ARG A 81 3.69 -7.89 -2.82
N GLN A 82 2.94 -7.18 -1.98
CA GLN A 82 3.55 -6.34 -0.93
C GLN A 82 4.32 -7.16 0.11
N THR A 83 3.83 -8.34 0.51
CA THR A 83 4.55 -9.21 1.45
C THR A 83 5.84 -9.73 0.82
N LYS A 84 5.79 -10.22 -0.43
CA LYS A 84 6.99 -10.64 -1.17
C LYS A 84 8.04 -9.53 -1.31
N MET A 85 7.60 -8.30 -1.62
CA MET A 85 8.53 -7.16 -1.71
C MET A 85 9.16 -6.80 -0.37
N LYS A 86 8.44 -6.95 0.75
CA LYS A 86 9.02 -6.74 2.09
C LYS A 86 10.07 -7.80 2.40
N GLU A 87 9.75 -9.06 2.17
CA GLU A 87 10.68 -10.18 2.36
C GLU A 87 11.96 -10.00 1.53
N THR A 88 11.85 -9.61 0.25
CA THR A 88 13.04 -9.34 -0.57
C THR A 88 13.81 -8.11 -0.10
N THR A 89 13.15 -7.04 0.36
CA THR A 89 13.89 -5.89 0.91
C THR A 89 14.62 -6.22 2.21
N GLU A 90 14.09 -7.12 3.05
CA GLU A 90 14.76 -7.56 4.26
C GLU A 90 15.99 -8.42 3.93
N THR A 91 15.87 -9.37 3.00
CA THR A 91 17.02 -10.21 2.58
C THR A 91 18.11 -9.41 1.88
N VAL A 92 17.74 -8.49 0.99
CA VAL A 92 18.72 -7.64 0.26
C VAL A 92 19.38 -6.65 1.22
N ASN A 93 18.68 -6.15 2.25
CA ASN A 93 19.28 -5.29 3.26
C ASN A 93 20.26 -6.06 4.17
N ASP A 94 19.99 -7.32 4.49
CA ASP A 94 20.93 -8.19 5.21
C ASP A 94 22.17 -8.52 4.38
N GLU A 95 22.01 -8.76 3.07
CA GLU A 95 23.11 -9.03 2.15
C GLU A 95 23.97 -7.78 1.91
N TRP A 96 23.34 -6.63 1.71
CA TRP A 96 24.02 -5.32 1.63
C TRP A 96 24.73 -4.96 2.95
N LYS A 97 24.15 -5.29 4.11
CA LYS A 97 24.81 -5.11 5.42
C LYS A 97 25.99 -6.05 5.61
N LYS A 98 25.95 -7.29 5.10
CA LYS A 98 27.08 -8.23 5.13
C LYS A 98 28.23 -7.72 4.26
N GLU A 99 27.95 -7.25 3.05
CA GLU A 99 28.98 -6.69 2.16
C GLU A 99 29.59 -5.38 2.71
N LYS A 100 28.79 -4.53 3.35
CA LYS A 100 29.27 -3.31 4.03
C LYS A 100 30.10 -3.62 5.28
N LYS A 101 29.82 -4.69 6.03
CA LYS A 101 30.64 -5.13 7.17
C LYS A 101 31.99 -5.70 6.73
N ALA A 102 32.06 -6.40 5.60
CA ALA A 102 33.32 -6.93 5.06
C ALA A 102 34.27 -5.83 4.54
N LYS A 103 33.75 -4.64 4.18
CA LYS A 103 34.56 -3.46 3.78
C LYS A 103 34.80 -2.45 4.91
N SER A 104 34.29 -2.68 6.12
CA SER A 104 34.26 -1.71 7.23
C SER A 104 34.99 -2.20 8.48
N ASP A 105 35.81 -3.25 8.41
CA ASP A 105 36.64 -3.69 9.55
C ASP A 105 37.95 -2.87 9.70
N SER A 106 37.94 -1.66 9.17
CA SER A 106 38.92 -0.63 9.45
C SER A 106 38.15 0.64 9.80
N THR A 107 38.00 0.87 11.10
CA THR A 107 37.64 2.17 11.72
C THR A 107 36.16 2.41 12.05
N SER A 108 35.90 2.51 13.36
CA SER A 108 34.90 3.36 14.05
C SER A 108 33.51 2.79 14.39
N THR A 109 33.49 1.95 15.41
CA THR A 109 32.39 1.81 16.38
C THR A 109 32.19 3.10 17.22
N SER A 110 31.83 4.23 16.60
CA SER A 110 31.43 5.46 17.35
C SER A 110 30.65 6.52 16.53
N ALA A 111 30.32 6.26 15.25
CA ALA A 111 29.82 7.30 14.34
C ALA A 111 28.28 7.46 14.27
N GLN A 112 27.49 6.49 14.74
CA GLN A 112 26.03 6.51 14.59
C GLN A 112 25.33 7.59 15.44
N ASP A 113 25.84 7.87 16.65
CA ASP A 113 25.24 8.86 17.56
C ASP A 113 25.56 10.32 17.22
N LYS A 114 26.59 10.57 16.41
CA LYS A 114 26.95 11.94 15.99
C LYS A 114 26.17 12.39 14.75
N ALA A 115 25.88 11.46 13.83
CA ALA A 115 25.12 11.76 12.62
C ALA A 115 23.63 12.06 12.91
N SER A 116 23.03 11.41 13.91
CA SER A 116 21.66 11.69 14.34
C SER A 116 21.54 13.03 15.10
N LYS A 117 22.55 13.39 15.89
CA LYS A 117 22.61 14.69 16.58
C LYS A 117 22.77 15.85 15.61
N SER A 118 23.61 15.71 14.58
CA SER A 118 23.79 16.78 13.57
C SER A 118 22.54 16.97 12.70
N SER A 119 21.84 15.89 12.33
CA SER A 119 20.60 15.97 11.57
C SER A 119 19.48 16.64 12.38
N LEU A 120 19.32 16.28 13.67
CA LEU A 120 18.36 16.94 14.57
C LEU A 120 18.69 18.42 14.79
N GLN A 121 19.96 18.78 14.96
CA GLN A 121 20.39 20.17 15.09
C GLN A 121 20.06 21.00 13.84
N SER A 122 20.26 20.45 12.65
CA SER A 122 19.93 21.14 11.39
C SER A 122 18.42 21.33 11.21
N LEU A 123 17.60 20.36 11.65
CA LEU A 123 16.14 20.45 11.64
C LEU A 123 15.62 21.51 12.62
N VAL A 124 16.18 21.56 13.84
CA VAL A 124 15.82 22.60 14.82
C VAL A 124 16.22 23.99 14.31
N ALA A 125 17.38 24.12 13.68
CA ALA A 125 17.83 25.37 13.09
C ALA A 125 16.94 25.84 11.91
N SER A 126 16.42 24.93 11.08
CA SER A 126 15.53 25.27 9.98
C SER A 126 14.15 25.71 10.49
N VAL A 127 13.58 25.02 11.48
CA VAL A 127 12.32 25.41 12.12
C VAL A 127 12.44 26.77 12.81
N LYS A 128 13.54 27.03 13.54
CA LYS A 128 13.78 28.32 14.21
C LYS A 128 13.94 29.47 13.20
N ARG A 129 14.62 29.23 12.07
CA ARG A 129 14.72 30.22 10.98
C ARG A 129 13.36 30.49 10.35
N LYS A 130 12.56 29.46 10.08
CA LYS A 130 11.22 29.62 9.48
C LYS A 130 10.28 30.40 10.41
N ALA A 131 10.27 30.08 11.70
CA ALA A 131 9.45 30.78 12.69
C ALA A 131 9.81 32.27 12.84
N ASN A 132 11.09 32.64 12.71
CA ASN A 132 11.51 34.05 12.73
C ASN A 132 11.13 34.79 11.45
N LEU A 133 11.16 34.11 10.29
CA LEU A 133 10.74 34.69 9.01
C LEU A 133 9.25 35.02 9.01
N ASP A 134 8.41 34.11 9.51
CA ASP A 134 6.95 34.31 9.59
C ASP A 134 6.57 35.43 10.57
N LYS A 135 7.34 35.63 11.65
CA LYS A 135 7.18 36.79 12.55
C LYS A 135 7.54 38.13 11.90
N SER A 136 8.49 38.15 10.97
CA SER A 136 8.94 39.37 10.29
C SER A 136 8.06 39.78 9.09
N ASN A 137 7.32 38.83 8.51
CA ASN A 137 6.57 39.03 7.27
C ASN A 137 5.07 39.29 7.47
N SER A 138 4.58 39.30 8.72
CA SER A 138 3.18 39.57 9.06
C SER A 138 2.75 41.05 8.93
N GLY A 139 3.68 41.96 8.60
CA GLY A 139 3.43 43.40 8.65
C GLY A 139 3.57 44.21 7.35
N LYS A 140 3.99 43.62 6.21
CA LYS A 140 4.30 44.41 5.00
C LYS A 140 3.57 43.91 3.76
N ARG A 141 2.25 44.13 3.71
CA ARG A 141 1.51 44.17 2.44
C ARG A 141 1.69 45.56 1.85
N GLN A 142 2.69 45.75 0.99
CA GLN A 142 2.72 46.93 0.13
C GLN A 142 1.57 46.81 -0.88
N LYS A 143 0.57 47.68 -0.74
CA LYS A 143 -0.43 47.89 -1.79
C LYS A 143 0.29 48.46 -3.02
N LYS A 144 0.13 47.80 -4.15
CA LYS A 144 0.22 48.44 -5.47
C LYS A 144 -1.05 49.24 -5.72
#